data_AF-A0A4Q2WVI8-F1
#
_entry.id   AF-A0A4Q2WVI8-F1
#
_cell.length_a   1.000
_cell.length_b   1.000
_cell.length_c   1.000
_cell.angle_alpha   90.00
_cell.angle_beta   90.00
_cell.angle_gamma   90.00
#
_symmetry.space_group_name_H-M   'P 1'
#
loop_
_entity.id
_entity.type
_entity.pdbx_description
1 polymer ?
#
loop_
_entity_poly.entity_id
_entity_poly.type
_entity_poly.pdbx_seq_one_letter_code
_entity_poly.pdbx_strand_id
1 'polypeptide(L)'
;MNPRIAAVLATGLFVAGVGVGYAAQKLSPALYHGKAAPEAARALLEAALEQAGDEGSWERIGIARIHYLAGHKTEAQAIFDSLLAGDADDSDVFRIARVYREAGEWAKAKPLFDRYLASNPKDEKALAEVGAFYLLNGDREGAERLFDRSFAVTSEVWATIAAAGAYLGVAPQE
;
A
#
# COMPACT_ATOMS: atom_id res chain seq x y z
N MET A 1 -62.16 -7.21 37.88
CA MET A 1 -62.64 -6.85 36.53
C MET A 1 -61.54 -6.01 35.90
N ASN A 2 -60.73 -6.57 34.99
CA ASN A 2 -59.83 -5.77 34.17
C ASN A 2 -60.59 -5.36 32.91
N PRO A 3 -60.35 -4.12 32.41
CA PRO A 3 -59.74 -4.05 31.10
C PRO A 3 -58.63 -2.99 30.98
N ARG A 4 -57.60 -3.43 30.24
CA ARG A 4 -56.58 -2.77 29.40
C ARG A 4 -56.76 -1.27 29.10
N ILE A 5 -55.62 -0.57 28.89
CA ILE A 5 -55.31 0.60 28.03
C ILE A 5 -54.19 1.39 28.76
N ALA A 6 -53.06 1.82 28.21
CA ALA A 6 -52.38 1.63 26.94
C ALA A 6 -50.88 1.85 27.22
N ALA A 7 -50.05 1.07 26.54
CA ALA A 7 -48.63 1.33 26.42
C ALA A 7 -48.42 2.58 25.57
N VAL A 8 -47.71 3.58 26.07
CA VAL A 8 -47.07 4.60 25.23
C VAL A 8 -45.65 4.11 24.98
N LEU A 9 -45.51 3.32 23.91
CA LEU A 9 -44.22 3.06 23.28
C LEU A 9 -43.79 4.37 22.62
N ALA A 10 -42.88 5.09 23.28
CA ALA A 10 -42.08 6.10 22.61
C ALA A 10 -41.04 5.34 21.75
N THR A 11 -41.42 5.00 20.51
CA THR A 11 -40.48 4.63 19.47
C THR A 11 -39.68 5.87 19.08
N GLY A 12 -38.65 6.17 19.86
CA GLY A 12 -37.51 6.92 19.39
C GLY A 12 -36.71 6.02 18.45
N LEU A 13 -37.03 6.06 17.16
CA LEU A 13 -36.14 5.59 16.11
C LEU A 13 -34.91 6.50 16.15
N PHE A 14 -33.90 6.09 16.92
CA PHE A 14 -32.59 6.68 16.82
C PHE A 14 -31.92 6.04 15.60
N VAL A 15 -32.19 6.61 14.43
CA VAL A 15 -31.28 6.49 13.30
C VAL A 15 -30.08 7.36 13.66
N ALA A 16 -29.16 6.80 14.45
CA ALA A 16 -27.84 7.37 14.58
C ALA A 16 -27.20 7.28 13.19
N GLY A 17 -27.05 8.43 12.53
CA GLY A 17 -26.14 8.56 11.42
C GLY A 17 -24.79 7.99 11.82
N VAL A 18 -24.30 7.02 11.04
CA VAL A 18 -22.94 6.49 11.16
C VAL A 18 -22.01 7.59 10.68
N GLY A 19 -21.71 8.52 11.58
CA GLY A 19 -20.88 9.67 11.33
C GLY A 19 -20.38 10.21 12.66
N VAL A 20 -19.06 10.08 12.84
CA VAL A 20 -18.26 10.68 13.92
C VAL A 20 -18.31 9.94 15.26
N GLY A 21 -17.40 8.97 15.39
CA GLY A 21 -17.10 8.31 16.66
C GLY A 21 -16.06 7.20 16.56
N TYR A 22 -15.01 7.34 15.75
CA TYR A 22 -13.88 6.42 15.74
C TYR A 22 -13.01 6.66 16.98
N ALA A 23 -13.58 6.45 18.17
CA ALA A 23 -12.76 6.21 19.35
C ALA A 23 -12.03 4.90 19.07
N ALA A 24 -10.72 4.97 18.77
CA ALA A 24 -9.89 3.81 18.46
C ALA A 24 -10.19 2.68 19.44
N GLN A 25 -10.93 1.67 18.97
CA GLN A 25 -11.24 0.51 19.79
C GLN A 25 -9.89 -0.14 20.13
N LYS A 26 -9.58 -0.22 21.42
CA LYS A 26 -8.34 -0.85 21.88
C LYS A 26 -8.34 -2.29 21.40
N LEU A 27 -7.30 -2.68 20.66
CA LEU A 27 -7.13 -4.06 20.22
C LEU A 27 -7.09 -4.98 21.44
N SER A 28 -7.92 -6.03 21.43
CA SER A 28 -7.93 -7.03 22.49
C SER A 28 -6.69 -7.92 22.39
N PRO A 29 -5.94 -8.17 23.48
CA PRO A 29 -4.86 -9.15 23.49
C PRO A 29 -5.30 -10.54 23.02
N ALA A 30 -6.58 -10.88 23.16
CA ALA A 30 -7.15 -12.13 22.67
C ALA A 30 -7.04 -12.32 21.16
N LEU A 31 -6.78 -11.26 20.38
CA LEU A 31 -6.56 -11.35 18.93
C LEU A 31 -5.22 -12.00 18.57
N TYR A 32 -4.23 -12.04 19.48
CA TYR A 32 -2.88 -12.52 19.16
C TYR A 32 -2.19 -13.33 20.28
N HIS A 33 -2.55 -13.15 21.55
CA HIS A 33 -1.96 -13.95 22.64
C HIS A 33 -2.34 -15.43 22.53
N GLY A 34 -1.34 -16.31 22.56
CA GLY A 34 -1.54 -17.76 22.55
C GLY A 34 -2.03 -18.36 21.22
N LYS A 35 -2.17 -17.54 20.17
CA LYS A 35 -2.56 -18.00 18.83
C LYS A 35 -1.35 -18.37 17.99
N ALA A 36 -1.57 -19.24 17.00
CA ALA A 36 -0.57 -19.47 15.98
C ALA A 36 -0.33 -18.18 15.17
N ALA A 37 0.92 -17.96 14.72
CA ALA A 37 1.30 -16.78 13.94
C ALA A 37 0.34 -16.43 12.78
N PRO A 38 -0.09 -17.37 11.90
CA PRO A 38 -1.01 -17.02 10.81
C PRO A 38 -2.40 -16.59 11.29
N GLU A 39 -2.89 -17.16 12.40
CA GLU A 39 -4.18 -16.80 12.97
C GLU A 39 -4.13 -15.40 13.62
N ALA A 40 -3.08 -15.12 14.39
CA ALA A 40 -2.85 -13.81 14.97
C ALA A 40 -2.67 -12.73 13.91
N ALA A 41 -1.88 -13.00 12.88
CA ALA A 41 -1.65 -12.06 11.78
C ALA A 41 -2.96 -11.75 11.05
N ARG A 42 -3.78 -12.76 10.72
CA ARG A 42 -5.07 -12.55 10.07
C ARG A 42 -5.99 -11.65 10.91
N ALA A 43 -6.14 -11.94 12.19
CA ALA A 43 -6.99 -11.16 13.09
C ALA A 43 -6.51 -9.69 13.22
N LEU A 44 -5.20 -9.47 13.26
CA LEU A 44 -4.63 -8.11 13.32
C LEU A 44 -4.76 -7.35 12.00
N LEU A 45 -4.62 -8.03 10.85
CA LEU A 45 -4.77 -7.42 9.53
C LEU A 45 -6.24 -7.08 9.23
N GLU A 46 -7.20 -7.91 9.66
CA GLU A 46 -8.63 -7.60 9.60
C GLU A 46 -8.94 -6.34 10.44
N ALA A 47 -8.45 -6.27 11.68
CA ALA A 47 -8.62 -5.08 12.51
C ALA A 47 -7.93 -3.83 11.91
N ALA A 48 -6.78 -4.00 11.24
CA ALA A 48 -6.09 -2.91 10.56
C ALA A 48 -6.89 -2.40 9.34
N LEU A 49 -7.57 -3.27 8.59
CA LEU A 49 -8.47 -2.87 7.49
C LEU A 49 -9.65 -2.05 8.02
N GLU A 50 -10.24 -2.48 9.13
CA GLU A 50 -11.31 -1.73 9.79
C GLU A 50 -10.85 -0.34 10.27
N GLN A 51 -9.59 -0.21 10.70
CA GLN A 51 -8.97 1.06 11.11
C GLN A 51 -8.63 1.98 9.94
N ALA A 52 -8.14 1.42 8.84
CA ALA A 52 -7.84 2.16 7.63
C ALA A 52 -9.11 2.79 7.02
N GLY A 53 -10.24 2.10 7.13
CA GLY A 53 -11.48 2.48 6.46
C GLY A 53 -11.31 2.49 4.94
N ASP A 54 -12.32 3.04 4.24
CA ASP A 54 -12.32 3.03 2.78
C ASP A 54 -11.35 4.05 2.17
N GLU A 55 -11.05 5.14 2.89
CA GLU A 55 -10.23 6.28 2.43
C GLU A 55 -8.72 6.07 2.62
N GLY A 56 -8.29 5.18 3.53
CA GLY A 56 -6.88 4.98 3.87
C GLY A 56 -6.11 4.12 2.87
N SER A 57 -5.80 4.65 1.68
CA SER A 57 -5.07 3.89 0.64
C SER A 57 -3.66 3.49 1.09
N TRP A 58 -2.94 4.37 1.79
CA TRP A 58 -1.62 4.08 2.34
C TRP A 58 -1.65 2.87 3.29
N GLU A 59 -2.56 2.87 4.26
CA GLU A 59 -2.73 1.80 5.23
C GLU A 59 -3.14 0.50 4.54
N ARG A 60 -4.08 0.56 3.59
CA ARG A 60 -4.52 -0.60 2.80
C ARG A 60 -3.37 -1.19 1.98
N ILE A 61 -2.48 -0.39 1.42
CA ILE A 61 -1.28 -0.87 0.72
C ILE A 61 -0.33 -1.54 1.72
N GLY A 62 -0.13 -0.98 2.91
CA GLY A 62 0.67 -1.59 3.97
C GLY A 62 0.15 -2.97 4.39
N ILE A 63 -1.17 -3.11 4.53
CA ILE A 63 -1.85 -4.38 4.83
C ILE A 63 -1.67 -5.36 3.67
N ALA A 64 -1.92 -4.93 2.43
CA ALA A 64 -1.75 -5.74 1.24
C ALA A 64 -0.31 -6.21 1.06
N ARG A 65 0.68 -5.36 1.37
CA ARG A 65 2.10 -5.73 1.39
C ARG A 65 2.37 -6.91 2.32
N ILE A 66 1.82 -6.89 3.53
CA ILE A 66 2.00 -7.99 4.48
C ILE A 66 1.38 -9.28 3.93
N HIS A 67 0.14 -9.21 3.41
CA HIS A 67 -0.51 -10.37 2.77
C HIS A 67 0.31 -10.90 1.60
N TYR A 68 0.81 -10.02 0.74
CA TYR A 68 1.55 -10.39 -0.47
C TYR A 68 2.86 -11.11 -0.14
N LEU A 69 3.65 -10.53 0.78
CA LEU A 69 4.95 -11.09 1.20
C LEU A 69 4.79 -12.36 2.05
N ALA A 70 3.65 -12.54 2.74
CA ALA A 70 3.31 -13.76 3.44
C ALA A 70 2.79 -14.89 2.53
N GLY A 71 2.65 -14.65 1.21
CA GLY A 71 2.16 -15.62 0.24
C GLY A 71 0.63 -15.64 0.07
N HIS A 72 -0.12 -14.84 0.82
CA HIS A 72 -1.55 -14.60 0.65
C HIS A 72 -1.81 -13.62 -0.51
N LYS A 73 -1.32 -14.00 -1.71
CA LYS A 73 -1.28 -13.12 -2.88
C LYS A 73 -2.66 -12.74 -3.38
N THR A 74 -3.67 -13.61 -3.21
CA THR A 74 -5.04 -13.36 -3.69
C THR A 74 -5.68 -12.20 -2.93
N GLU A 75 -5.59 -12.20 -1.61
CA GLU A 75 -6.14 -11.17 -0.73
C GLU A 75 -5.47 -9.81 -0.98
N ALA A 76 -4.13 -9.82 -1.10
CA ALA A 76 -3.37 -8.61 -1.43
C ALA A 76 -3.70 -8.07 -2.83
N GLN A 77 -3.85 -8.95 -3.83
CA GLN A 77 -4.18 -8.56 -5.20
C GLN A 77 -5.56 -7.88 -5.26
N ALA A 78 -6.56 -8.38 -4.53
CA ALA A 78 -7.87 -7.75 -4.48
C ALA A 78 -7.82 -6.31 -3.93
N ILE A 79 -6.98 -6.05 -2.93
CA ILE A 79 -6.75 -4.71 -2.41
C ILE A 79 -6.07 -3.83 -3.46
N PHE A 80 -5.00 -4.31 -4.10
CA PHE A 80 -4.31 -3.57 -5.15
C PHE A 80 -5.22 -3.26 -6.34
N ASP A 81 -6.01 -4.21 -6.79
CA ASP A 81 -6.94 -4.03 -7.90
C ASP A 81 -8.00 -2.97 -7.56
N SER A 82 -8.51 -2.98 -6.32
CA SER A 82 -9.44 -1.94 -5.85
C SER A 82 -8.80 -0.55 -5.81
N LEU A 83 -7.53 -0.42 -5.46
CA LEU A 83 -6.83 0.86 -5.36
C LEU A 83 -6.34 1.38 -6.73
N LEU A 84 -6.02 0.47 -7.65
CA LEU A 84 -5.59 0.79 -9.00
C LEU A 84 -6.76 1.02 -9.97
N ALA A 85 -8.00 0.74 -9.55
CA ALA A 85 -9.19 0.96 -10.36
C ALA A 85 -9.46 2.46 -10.55
N GLY A 86 -9.62 2.89 -11.81
CA GLY A 86 -9.89 4.30 -12.15
C GLY A 86 -8.66 5.20 -12.03
N ASP A 87 -8.87 6.42 -11.53
CA ASP A 87 -7.83 7.45 -11.39
C ASP A 87 -7.04 7.25 -10.08
N ALA A 88 -6.31 6.15 -10.00
CA ALA A 88 -5.41 5.88 -8.89
C ALA A 88 -4.35 6.98 -8.76
N ASP A 89 -4.11 7.45 -7.53
CA ASP A 89 -3.06 8.41 -7.21
C ASP A 89 -1.69 7.82 -7.62
N ASP A 90 -0.84 8.65 -8.23
CA ASP A 90 0.49 8.23 -8.66
C ASP A 90 1.30 7.66 -7.49
N SER A 91 1.15 8.22 -6.28
CA SER A 91 1.83 7.73 -5.09
C SER A 91 1.39 6.31 -4.69
N ASP A 92 0.13 5.94 -4.92
CA ASP A 92 -0.37 4.58 -4.69
C ASP A 92 0.13 3.62 -5.77
N VAL A 93 0.14 4.06 -7.04
CA VAL A 93 0.75 3.31 -8.15
C VAL A 93 2.21 2.97 -7.83
N PHE A 94 2.98 3.94 -7.34
CA PHE A 94 4.38 3.76 -7.00
C PHE A 94 4.59 2.82 -5.80
N ARG A 95 3.80 2.97 -4.73
CA ARG A 95 3.89 2.10 -3.54
C ARG A 95 3.54 0.65 -3.87
N ILE A 96 2.50 0.42 -4.67
CA ILE A 96 2.11 -0.93 -5.08
C ILE A 96 3.21 -1.55 -5.97
N ALA A 97 3.83 -0.76 -6.85
CA ALA A 97 4.99 -1.20 -7.63
C ALA A 97 6.17 -1.63 -6.74
N ARG A 98 6.48 -0.86 -5.67
CA ARG A 98 7.51 -1.21 -4.68
C ARG A 98 7.22 -2.55 -4.00
N VAL A 99 5.95 -2.84 -3.66
CA VAL A 99 5.56 -4.15 -3.09
C VAL A 99 5.82 -5.29 -4.06
N TYR A 100 5.41 -5.16 -5.33
CA TYR A 100 5.70 -6.20 -6.32
C TYR A 100 7.20 -6.39 -6.50
N ARG A 101 7.99 -5.31 -6.52
CA ARG A 101 9.45 -5.37 -6.58
C ARG A 101 10.03 -6.10 -5.36
N GLU A 102 9.50 -5.85 -4.16
CA GLU A 102 9.94 -6.54 -2.95
C GLU A 102 9.66 -8.04 -3.01
N ALA A 103 8.52 -8.42 -3.59
CA ALA A 103 8.14 -9.81 -3.78
C ALA A 103 8.91 -10.50 -4.92
N GLY A 104 9.84 -9.81 -5.60
CA GLY A 104 10.56 -10.33 -6.78
C GLY A 104 9.72 -10.40 -8.05
N GLU A 105 8.53 -9.81 -8.07
CA GLU A 105 7.57 -9.84 -9.16
C GLU A 105 7.80 -8.66 -10.12
N TRP A 106 9.00 -8.57 -10.70
CA TRP A 106 9.39 -7.45 -11.56
C TRP A 106 8.44 -7.23 -12.74
N ALA A 107 7.89 -8.30 -13.30
CA ALA A 107 6.92 -8.24 -14.40
C ALA A 107 5.64 -7.46 -14.03
N LYS A 108 5.26 -7.45 -12.73
CA LYS A 108 4.13 -6.65 -12.22
C LYS A 108 4.57 -5.25 -11.79
N ALA A 109 5.77 -5.11 -11.24
CA ALA A 109 6.29 -3.84 -10.75
C ALA A 109 6.60 -2.85 -11.89
N LYS A 110 7.31 -3.31 -12.92
CA LYS A 110 7.79 -2.47 -14.04
C LYS A 110 6.68 -1.62 -14.69
N PRO A 111 5.53 -2.16 -15.12
CA PRO A 111 4.51 -1.33 -15.77
C PRO A 111 3.92 -0.25 -14.85
N LEU A 112 3.87 -0.48 -13.53
CA LEU A 112 3.41 0.53 -12.57
C LEU A 112 4.45 1.63 -12.36
N PHE A 113 5.74 1.28 -12.28
CA PHE A 113 6.81 2.27 -12.27
C PHE A 113 6.82 3.11 -13.56
N ASP A 114 6.61 2.48 -14.72
CA ASP A 114 6.54 3.17 -16.01
C ASP A 114 5.37 4.15 -16.07
N ARG A 115 4.21 3.74 -15.54
CA ARG A 115 3.04 4.62 -15.39
C ARG A 115 3.37 5.82 -14.49
N TYR A 116 3.97 5.59 -13.33
CA TYR A 116 4.35 6.68 -12.42
C TYR A 116 5.30 7.68 -13.08
N LEU A 117 6.36 7.20 -13.76
CA LEU A 117 7.35 8.05 -14.41
C LEU A 117 6.81 8.80 -15.63
N ALA A 118 5.75 8.29 -16.27
CA ALA A 118 5.04 9.01 -17.32
C ALA A 118 4.27 10.21 -16.78
N SER A 119 3.61 10.07 -15.62
CA SER A 119 2.94 11.17 -14.93
C SER A 119 3.93 12.15 -14.26
N ASN A 120 5.07 11.64 -13.79
CA ASN A 120 6.05 12.37 -12.99
C ASN A 120 7.42 12.44 -13.68
N PRO A 121 7.53 13.03 -14.90
CA PRO A 121 8.73 12.91 -15.72
C PRO A 121 9.96 13.67 -15.19
N LYS A 122 9.78 14.49 -14.13
CA LYS A 122 10.80 15.32 -13.49
C LYS A 122 11.07 14.94 -12.03
N ASP A 123 10.46 13.86 -11.53
CA ASP A 123 10.80 13.34 -10.19
C ASP A 123 12.17 12.65 -10.27
N GLU A 124 13.22 13.42 -9.98
CA GLU A 124 14.60 12.95 -10.12
C GLU A 124 14.90 11.76 -9.22
N LYS A 125 14.28 11.70 -8.03
CA LYS A 125 14.50 10.65 -7.04
C LYS A 125 13.87 9.36 -7.53
N ALA A 126 12.62 9.41 -7.98
CA ALA A 126 11.95 8.25 -8.56
C ALA A 126 12.63 7.79 -9.85
N LEU A 127 13.13 8.69 -10.69
CA LEU A 127 13.90 8.33 -11.89
C LEU A 127 15.14 7.50 -11.52
N ALA A 128 15.92 7.94 -10.54
CA ALA A 128 17.10 7.20 -10.10
C ALA A 128 16.73 5.90 -9.36
N GLU A 129 15.70 5.91 -8.53
CA GLU A 129 15.25 4.71 -7.82
C GLU A 129 14.74 3.62 -8.77
N VAL A 130 13.85 3.99 -9.70
CA VAL A 130 13.35 3.07 -10.71
C VAL A 130 14.48 2.63 -11.64
N GLY A 131 15.38 3.53 -12.03
CA GLY A 131 16.59 3.18 -12.78
C GLY A 131 17.43 2.12 -12.06
N ALA A 132 17.59 2.24 -10.75
CA ALA A 132 18.25 1.23 -9.94
C ALA A 132 17.53 -0.12 -10.00
N PHE A 133 16.19 -0.14 -9.89
CA PHE A 133 15.42 -1.37 -10.01
C PHE A 133 15.51 -2.00 -11.40
N TYR A 134 15.55 -1.21 -12.47
CA TYR A 134 15.80 -1.68 -13.82
C TYR A 134 17.15 -2.40 -13.93
N LEU A 135 18.21 -1.80 -13.39
CA LEU A 135 19.55 -2.35 -13.43
C LEU A 135 19.65 -3.68 -12.67
N LEU A 136 19.04 -3.75 -11.49
CA LEU A 136 19.00 -4.95 -10.65
C LEU A 136 18.23 -6.11 -11.29
N ASN A 137 17.32 -5.81 -12.23
CA ASN A 137 16.58 -6.79 -13.01
C ASN A 137 17.20 -7.02 -14.41
N GLY A 138 18.42 -6.54 -14.66
CA GLY A 138 19.19 -6.81 -15.88
C GLY A 138 18.93 -5.85 -17.05
N ASP A 139 18.02 -4.89 -16.93
CA ASP A 139 17.79 -3.86 -17.95
C ASP A 139 18.73 -2.66 -17.73
N ARG A 140 20.00 -2.90 -18.04
CA ARG A 140 21.05 -1.87 -17.90
C ARG A 140 20.81 -0.66 -18.78
N GLU A 141 20.38 -0.87 -20.02
CA GLU A 141 20.16 0.22 -20.97
C GLU A 141 19.00 1.12 -20.50
N GLY A 142 17.90 0.51 -20.02
CA GLY A 142 16.80 1.23 -19.41
C GLY A 142 17.21 2.01 -18.17
N ALA A 143 18.02 1.40 -17.30
CA ALA A 143 18.54 2.06 -16.11
C ALA A 143 19.38 3.29 -16.44
N GLU A 144 20.35 3.17 -17.35
CA GLU A 144 21.23 4.28 -17.75
C GLU A 144 20.43 5.46 -18.32
N ARG A 145 19.40 5.20 -19.14
CA ARG A 145 18.50 6.26 -19.62
C ARG A 145 17.75 6.97 -18.49
N LEU A 146 17.33 6.24 -17.45
CA LEU A 146 16.63 6.81 -16.30
C LEU A 146 17.58 7.62 -15.40
N PHE A 147 18.81 7.15 -15.20
CA PHE A 147 19.85 7.89 -14.51
C PHE A 147 20.21 9.19 -15.23
N ASP A 148 20.40 9.15 -16.55
CA ASP A 148 20.69 10.33 -17.37
C ASP A 148 19.57 11.38 -17.22
N ARG A 149 18.31 10.93 -17.28
CA ARG A 149 17.15 11.82 -17.05
C ARG A 149 17.13 12.39 -15.64
N SER A 150 17.41 11.58 -14.61
CA SER A 150 17.48 12.03 -13.22
C SER A 150 18.53 13.13 -13.06
N PHE A 151 19.76 12.88 -13.49
CA PHE A 151 20.89 13.80 -13.32
C PHE A 151 20.77 15.07 -14.17
N ALA A 152 20.04 15.01 -15.29
CA ALA A 152 19.70 16.19 -16.08
C ALA A 152 18.68 17.12 -15.41
N VAL A 153 17.83 16.61 -14.51
CA VAL A 153 16.96 17.44 -13.66
C VAL A 153 17.79 18.07 -12.55
N THR A 154 18.44 17.24 -11.73
CA THR A 154 19.42 17.65 -10.73
C THR A 154 20.28 16.47 -10.31
N SER A 155 21.54 16.75 -9.96
CA SER A 155 22.47 15.75 -9.43
C SER A 155 22.44 15.76 -7.89
N GLU A 156 21.42 15.14 -7.31
CA GLU A 156 21.27 15.00 -5.85
C GLU A 156 22.03 13.80 -5.30
N VAL A 157 22.44 13.89 -4.03
CA VAL A 157 23.22 12.84 -3.35
C VAL A 157 22.51 11.49 -3.32
N TRP A 158 21.18 11.49 -3.12
CA TRP A 158 20.41 10.24 -3.05
C TRP A 158 20.23 9.56 -4.41
N ALA A 159 20.09 10.34 -5.48
CA ALA A 159 19.99 9.80 -6.84
C ALA A 159 21.31 9.13 -7.26
N THR A 160 22.44 9.74 -6.91
CA THR A 160 23.78 9.16 -7.17
C THR A 160 24.07 7.94 -6.31
N ILE A 161 23.65 7.92 -5.03
CA ILE A 161 23.72 6.73 -4.17
C ILE A 161 22.88 5.57 -4.73
N ALA A 162 21.66 5.83 -5.20
CA ALA A 162 20.79 4.80 -5.78
C ALA A 162 21.44 4.15 -7.01
N ALA A 163 21.96 4.97 -7.94
CA ALA A 163 22.66 4.47 -9.12
C ALA A 163 23.92 3.66 -8.77
N ALA A 164 24.75 4.18 -7.86
CA ALA A 164 25.96 3.47 -7.42
C ALA A 164 25.64 2.14 -6.72
N GLY A 165 24.64 2.13 -5.83
CA GLY A 165 24.18 0.92 -5.17
C GLY A 165 23.71 -0.13 -6.17
N ALA A 166 22.95 0.27 -7.18
CA ALA A 166 22.44 -0.63 -8.21
C ALA A 166 23.55 -1.32 -9.01
N TYR A 167 24.62 -0.60 -9.37
CA TYR A 167 25.81 -1.19 -10.02
C TYR A 167 26.53 -2.22 -9.13
N LEU A 168 26.37 -2.13 -7.82
CA LEU A 168 26.91 -3.06 -6.84
C LEU A 168 25.91 -4.16 -6.43
N GLY A 169 24.74 -4.23 -7.07
CA GLY A 169 23.70 -5.21 -6.73
C GLY A 169 22.91 -4.87 -5.46
N VAL A 170 22.95 -3.61 -5.00
CA VAL A 170 22.26 -3.14 -3.79
C VAL A 170 21.06 -2.29 -4.18
N ALA A 171 19.87 -2.69 -3.71
CA ALA A 171 18.65 -1.92 -3.91
C ALA A 171 18.69 -0.59 -3.13
N PRO A 172 18.17 0.52 -3.70
CA PRO A 172 18.01 1.77 -2.97
C PRO A 172 17.10 1.59 -1.75
N GLN A 173 17.36 2.37 -0.71
CA GLN A 173 16.52 2.42 0.48
C GLN A 173 15.24 3.23 0.17
N GLU A 174 14.12 2.76 0.71
CA GLU A 174 12.78 3.34 0.50
C GLU A 174 12.55 4.65 1.25
#